data_AF-A0A557ZXV4-F1
#
_entry.id   AF-A0A557ZXV4-F1
#
_cell.length_a   1.000
_cell.length_b   1.000
_cell.length_c   1.000
_cell.angle_alpha   90.00
_cell.angle_beta   90.00
_cell.angle_gamma   90.00
#
_symmetry.space_group_name_H-M   'P 1'
#
loop_
_entity.id
_entity.type
_entity.pdbx_description
1 polymer ?
#
loop_
_entity_poly.entity_id
_entity_poly.type
_entity_poly.pdbx_seq_one_letter_code
_entity_poly.pdbx_strand_id
1 'polypeptide(L)'
;MLDAAARLRQNGFRVVLSRITDTSILPLAPADLDGQGFSTTGKHTDMEGRLRCANRSGAAALVSVHFDSYPDSSVRGATTLYNTGRPFAQANQRLATLLQQNILAALAEAGRPVPDRGIGDDTATGGGQITPAGEAYGHLMLLGPASRGWVDEPSGMPGALVEPLFLSNPRDAETAADPAGQAAIATGISRAVEAALTTR
;
A
#
# COMPACT_ATOMS: atom_id res chain seq x y z
N MET A 1 -10.68 -11.49 8.04
CA MET A 1 -10.76 -10.38 7.06
C MET A 1 -9.84 -9.27 7.54
N LEU A 2 -9.09 -8.65 6.64
CA LEU A 2 -8.28 -7.48 6.98
C LEU A 2 -9.21 -6.30 7.33
N ASP A 3 -9.32 -5.97 8.63
CA ASP A 3 -10.35 -5.08 9.19
C ASP A 3 -9.81 -3.73 9.70
N ALA A 4 -8.63 -3.30 9.23
CA ALA A 4 -7.94 -2.08 9.69
C ALA A 4 -8.84 -0.83 9.63
N ALA A 5 -9.64 -0.70 8.57
CA ALA A 5 -10.57 0.41 8.41
C ALA A 5 -11.68 0.44 9.48
N ALA A 6 -12.17 -0.73 9.90
CA ALA A 6 -13.17 -0.83 10.96
C ALA A 6 -12.58 -0.40 12.32
N ARG A 7 -11.36 -0.85 12.63
CA ARG A 7 -10.63 -0.48 13.85
C ARG A 7 -10.37 1.03 13.93
N LEU A 8 -9.86 1.62 12.85
CA LEU A 8 -9.63 3.06 12.78
C LEU A 8 -10.94 3.86 12.94
N ARG A 9 -12.05 3.42 12.33
CA ARG A 9 -13.36 4.07 12.51
C ARG A 9 -13.85 3.99 13.96
N GLN A 10 -13.64 2.86 14.64
CA GLN A 10 -13.95 2.71 16.06
C GLN A 10 -13.14 3.69 16.93
N ASN A 11 -11.93 4.03 16.49
CA ASN A 11 -11.04 5.00 17.16
C ASN A 11 -11.25 6.46 16.70
N GLY A 12 -12.39 6.75 16.06
CA GLY A 12 -12.80 8.11 15.71
C GLY A 12 -12.24 8.66 14.40
N PHE A 13 -11.53 7.84 13.61
CA PHE A 13 -11.00 8.26 12.31
C PHE A 13 -12.05 8.17 11.21
N ARG A 14 -12.09 9.18 10.35
CA ARG A 14 -12.77 9.08 9.06
C ARG A 14 -11.88 8.30 8.09
N VAL A 15 -12.33 7.11 7.69
CA VAL A 15 -11.61 6.24 6.75
C VAL A 15 -12.36 6.12 5.43
N VAL A 16 -11.70 6.50 4.34
CA VAL A 16 -12.16 6.30 2.96
C VAL A 16 -11.35 5.17 2.33
N LEU A 17 -12.05 4.19 1.76
CA LEU A 17 -11.42 3.08 1.03
C LEU A 17 -11.51 3.35 -0.46
N SER A 18 -10.42 3.07 -1.20
CA SER A 18 -10.42 3.17 -2.66
C SER A 18 -11.34 2.13 -3.31
N ARG A 19 -11.61 1.02 -2.62
CA ARG A 19 -12.56 -0.03 -3.02
C ARG A 19 -13.06 -0.76 -1.77
N ILE A 20 -14.30 -1.26 -1.81
CA ILE A 20 -14.95 -1.96 -0.68
C ILE A 20 -15.28 -3.43 -0.99
N THR A 21 -15.13 -3.83 -2.25
CA THR A 21 -15.24 -5.21 -2.72
C THR A 21 -14.01 -5.53 -3.57
N ASP A 22 -13.87 -6.78 -4.00
CA ASP A 22 -12.79 -7.18 -4.89
C ASP A 22 -13.06 -6.74 -6.34
N THR A 23 -13.03 -5.43 -6.56
CA THR A 23 -13.32 -4.75 -7.82
C THR A 23 -12.33 -3.60 -8.03
N SER A 24 -12.27 -3.09 -9.26
CA SER A 24 -11.62 -1.83 -9.60
C SER A 24 -12.31 -0.63 -8.93
N ILE A 25 -11.61 0.51 -8.79
CA ILE A 25 -12.24 1.74 -8.27
C ILE A 25 -13.13 2.41 -9.32
N LEU A 26 -12.85 2.19 -10.61
CA LEU A 26 -13.62 2.71 -11.73
C LEU A 26 -14.30 1.56 -12.49
N PRO A 27 -15.49 1.78 -13.08
CA PRO A 27 -16.04 0.85 -14.06
C PRO A 27 -15.04 0.65 -15.21
N LEU A 28 -14.78 -0.60 -15.57
CA LEU A 28 -13.81 -0.94 -16.61
C LEU A 28 -14.47 -0.95 -17.98
N ALA A 29 -13.88 -0.26 -18.95
CA ALA A 29 -14.23 -0.40 -20.35
C ALA A 29 -13.52 -1.62 -20.95
N PRO A 30 -13.97 -2.16 -22.10
CA PRO A 30 -13.28 -3.27 -22.76
C PRO A 30 -11.79 -3.02 -23.04
N ALA A 31 -11.38 -1.75 -23.26
CA ALA A 31 -9.99 -1.37 -23.47
C ALA A 31 -9.12 -1.44 -22.20
N ASP A 32 -9.74 -1.45 -21.02
CA ASP A 32 -9.05 -1.55 -19.71
C ASP A 32 -8.72 -3.00 -19.34
N LEU A 33 -9.14 -3.98 -20.15
CA LEU A 33 -9.05 -5.40 -19.85
C LEU A 33 -8.07 -6.12 -20.78
N ASP A 34 -7.36 -7.09 -20.21
CA ASP A 34 -6.58 -8.10 -20.92
C ASP A 34 -6.94 -9.48 -20.33
N GLY A 35 -7.81 -10.21 -21.04
CA GLY A 35 -8.42 -11.44 -20.55
C GLY A 35 -9.29 -11.19 -19.30
N GLN A 36 -8.93 -11.83 -18.19
CA GLN A 36 -9.62 -11.68 -16.89
C GLN A 36 -8.97 -10.61 -15.99
N GLY A 37 -7.89 -9.97 -16.46
CA GLY A 37 -7.13 -8.97 -15.72
C GLY A 37 -7.19 -7.59 -16.38
N PHE A 38 -6.51 -6.65 -15.74
CA PHE A 38 -6.31 -5.33 -16.33
C PHE A 38 -5.29 -5.35 -17.47
N SER A 39 -5.62 -4.65 -18.55
CA SER A 39 -4.62 -4.17 -19.51
C SER A 39 -3.69 -3.17 -18.83
N THR A 40 -2.58 -2.84 -19.48
CA THR A 40 -1.66 -1.81 -18.96
C THR A 40 -2.35 -0.45 -18.77
N THR A 41 -3.17 -0.05 -19.74
CA THR A 41 -4.00 1.16 -19.67
C THR A 41 -4.96 1.07 -18.50
N GLY A 42 -5.64 -0.07 -18.32
CA GLY A 42 -6.57 -0.26 -17.22
C GLY A 42 -5.90 -0.15 -15.84
N LYS A 43 -4.68 -0.69 -15.67
CA LYS A 43 -3.91 -0.55 -14.42
C LYS A 43 -3.58 0.91 -14.13
N HIS A 44 -3.14 1.66 -15.14
CA HIS A 44 -2.84 3.08 -15.02
C HIS A 44 -4.09 3.88 -14.65
N THR A 45 -5.18 3.71 -15.40
CA THR A 45 -6.50 4.34 -15.16
C THR A 45 -7.04 4.06 -13.75
N ASP A 46 -6.96 2.81 -13.28
CA ASP A 46 -7.39 2.43 -11.93
C ASP A 46 -6.54 3.14 -10.87
N MET A 47 -5.22 3.23 -11.08
CA MET A 47 -4.30 3.89 -10.16
C MET A 47 -4.54 5.40 -10.08
N GLU A 48 -4.80 6.06 -11.19
CA GLU A 48 -5.24 7.46 -11.18
C GLU A 48 -6.58 7.64 -10.45
N GLY A 49 -7.51 6.70 -10.62
CA GLY A 49 -8.77 6.68 -9.88
C GLY A 49 -8.53 6.68 -8.36
N ARG A 50 -7.58 5.86 -7.89
CA ARG A 50 -7.20 5.79 -6.47
C ARG A 50 -6.59 7.10 -5.98
N LEU A 51 -5.72 7.73 -6.76
CA LEU A 51 -5.15 9.05 -6.47
C LEU A 51 -6.26 10.12 -6.34
N ARG A 52 -7.19 10.17 -7.31
CA ARG A 52 -8.34 11.09 -7.27
C ARG A 52 -9.21 10.87 -6.04
N CYS A 53 -9.46 9.61 -5.66
CA CYS A 53 -10.21 9.26 -4.46
C CYS A 53 -9.49 9.76 -3.19
N ALA A 54 -8.18 9.50 -3.07
CA ALA A 54 -7.37 9.98 -1.96
C ALA A 54 -7.43 11.51 -1.84
N ASN A 55 -7.20 12.23 -2.95
CA ASN A 55 -7.22 13.69 -2.99
C ASN A 55 -8.60 14.27 -2.63
N ARG A 56 -9.68 13.75 -3.22
CA ARG A 56 -11.06 14.21 -2.93
C ARG A 56 -11.49 13.93 -1.49
N SER A 57 -10.91 12.93 -0.83
CA SER A 57 -11.24 12.64 0.56
C SER A 57 -10.74 13.70 1.54
N GLY A 58 -9.74 14.50 1.16
CA GLY A 58 -9.02 15.38 2.09
C GLY A 58 -8.31 14.58 3.20
N ALA A 59 -7.78 13.40 2.86
CA ALA A 59 -7.11 12.52 3.82
C ALA A 59 -5.83 13.15 4.40
N ALA A 60 -5.57 12.88 5.68
CA ALA A 60 -4.33 13.29 6.35
C ALA A 60 -3.17 12.31 6.11
N ALA A 61 -3.46 11.09 5.68
CA ALA A 61 -2.48 10.06 5.32
C ALA A 61 -3.09 9.08 4.32
N LEU A 62 -2.24 8.50 3.48
CA LEU A 62 -2.55 7.44 2.52
C LEU A 62 -1.78 6.16 2.89
N VAL A 63 -2.48 5.03 3.04
CA VAL A 63 -1.85 3.72 3.24
C VAL A 63 -2.31 2.80 2.11
N SER A 64 -1.37 2.36 1.27
CA SER A 64 -1.62 1.29 0.29
C SER A 64 -1.23 -0.05 0.90
N VAL A 65 -2.11 -1.04 0.82
CA VAL A 65 -1.86 -2.40 1.34
C VAL A 65 -1.72 -3.36 0.18
N HIS A 66 -0.54 -3.97 0.07
CA HIS A 66 -0.16 -4.94 -0.95
C HIS A 66 0.32 -6.23 -0.28
N PHE A 67 0.63 -7.22 -1.10
CA PHE A 67 1.37 -8.41 -0.70
C PHE A 67 2.36 -8.72 -1.82
N ASP A 68 3.61 -9.01 -1.48
CA ASP A 68 4.67 -9.17 -2.45
C ASP A 68 4.67 -10.59 -3.04
N SER A 69 5.44 -10.79 -4.10
CA SER A 69 5.72 -12.07 -4.71
C SER A 69 7.12 -12.04 -5.33
N TYR A 70 7.87 -13.12 -5.12
CA TYR A 70 9.22 -13.26 -5.65
C TYR A 70 9.43 -14.64 -6.27
N PRO A 71 10.24 -14.77 -7.35
CA PRO A 71 10.47 -16.06 -8.02
C PRO A 71 11.02 -17.16 -7.10
N ASP A 72 11.89 -16.79 -6.16
CA ASP A 72 12.34 -17.69 -5.11
C ASP A 72 11.30 -17.73 -3.97
N SER A 73 10.59 -18.85 -3.86
CA SER A 73 9.55 -19.07 -2.86
C SER A 73 10.06 -19.16 -1.41
N SER A 74 11.38 -19.16 -1.19
CA SER A 74 11.97 -19.04 0.15
C SER A 74 11.95 -17.59 0.68
N VAL A 75 11.83 -16.60 -0.22
CA VAL A 75 11.81 -15.18 0.15
C VAL A 75 10.49 -14.83 0.84
N ARG A 76 10.61 -14.23 2.02
CA ARG A 76 9.48 -13.89 2.89
C ARG A 76 9.79 -12.67 3.78
N GLY A 77 8.77 -12.14 4.44
CA GLY A 77 8.91 -11.03 5.37
C GLY A 77 8.12 -9.78 4.98
N ALA A 78 8.22 -8.77 5.83
CA ALA A 78 7.52 -7.50 5.67
C ALA A 78 8.47 -6.41 5.16
N THR A 79 8.01 -5.59 4.22
CA THR A 79 8.66 -4.34 3.80
C THR A 79 7.64 -3.21 3.72
N THR A 80 8.10 -1.97 3.91
CA THR A 80 7.28 -0.78 3.73
C THR A 80 8.01 0.22 2.83
N LEU A 81 7.32 0.75 1.84
CA LEU A 81 7.86 1.69 0.87
C LEU A 81 7.26 3.08 1.07
N TYR A 82 8.08 4.10 0.84
CA TYR A 82 7.67 5.51 0.83
C TYR A 82 8.46 6.28 -0.24
N ASN A 83 7.99 7.46 -0.62
CA ASN A 83 8.71 8.31 -1.58
C ASN A 83 9.43 9.47 -0.87
N THR A 84 10.72 9.66 -1.16
CA THR A 84 11.54 10.76 -0.65
C THR A 84 11.42 12.06 -1.45
N GLY A 85 10.93 11.99 -2.69
CA GLY A 85 10.76 13.11 -3.63
C GLY A 85 9.49 13.95 -3.44
N ARG A 86 8.77 13.84 -2.31
CA ARG A 86 7.57 14.64 -2.02
C ARG A 86 7.86 15.79 -1.05
N PRO A 87 7.10 16.92 -1.09
CA PRO A 87 7.24 18.01 -0.11
C PRO A 87 7.07 17.58 1.37
N PHE A 88 6.42 16.44 1.59
CA PHE A 88 6.15 15.85 2.91
C PHE A 88 6.96 14.56 3.17
N ALA A 89 8.15 14.44 2.58
CA ALA A 89 9.02 13.26 2.70
C ALA A 89 9.29 12.80 4.15
N GLN A 90 9.48 13.74 5.09
CA GLN A 90 9.67 13.40 6.51
C GLN A 90 8.42 12.73 7.11
N ALA A 91 7.22 13.19 6.73
CA ALA A 91 5.97 12.59 7.17
C ALA A 91 5.73 11.22 6.50
N ASN A 92 6.12 11.06 5.23
CA ASN A 92 6.13 9.77 4.54
C ASN A 92 7.01 8.77 5.29
N GLN A 93 8.26 9.15 5.58
CA GLN A 93 9.22 8.30 6.29
C GLN A 93 8.71 7.92 7.69
N ARG A 94 8.11 8.89 8.42
CA ARG A 94 7.53 8.63 9.73
C ARG A 94 6.37 7.63 9.65
N LEU A 95 5.44 7.82 8.71
CA LEU A 95 4.33 6.89 8.50
C LEU A 95 4.83 5.49 8.14
N ALA A 96 5.79 5.37 7.22
CA ALA A 96 6.37 4.10 6.81
C ALA A 96 7.09 3.39 7.96
N THR A 97 7.83 4.15 8.79
CA THR A 97 8.49 3.61 9.99
C THR A 97 7.49 3.04 10.98
N LEU A 98 6.43 3.79 11.27
CA LEU A 98 5.38 3.34 12.19
C LEU A 98 4.66 2.10 11.64
N LEU A 99 4.36 2.06 10.34
CA LEU A 99 3.72 0.92 9.70
C LEU A 99 4.58 -0.34 9.80
N GLN A 100 5.86 -0.26 9.41
CA GLN A 100 6.80 -1.38 9.47
C GLN A 100 6.88 -1.95 10.89
N GLN A 101 7.14 -1.08 11.87
CA GLN A 101 7.32 -1.48 13.27
C GLN A 101 6.05 -2.11 13.86
N ASN A 102 4.89 -1.48 13.65
CA ASN A 102 3.65 -1.96 14.27
C ASN A 102 3.11 -3.22 13.59
N ILE A 103 3.30 -3.40 12.28
CA ILE A 103 2.92 -4.63 11.58
C ILE A 103 3.78 -5.81 12.08
N LEU A 104 5.10 -5.63 12.16
CA LEU A 104 6.02 -6.66 12.67
C LEU A 104 5.69 -7.02 14.12
N ALA A 105 5.48 -6.02 14.98
CA ALA A 105 5.12 -6.23 16.38
C ALA A 105 3.79 -6.98 16.52
N ALA A 106 2.74 -6.57 15.80
CA ALA A 106 1.43 -7.23 15.87
C ALA A 106 1.47 -8.67 15.33
N LEU A 107 2.24 -8.93 14.28
CA LEU A 107 2.46 -10.28 13.76
C LEU A 107 3.21 -11.15 14.79
N ALA A 108 4.24 -10.62 15.45
CA ALA A 108 4.95 -11.32 16.52
C ALA A 108 4.05 -11.59 17.74
N GLU A 109 3.27 -10.61 18.19
CA GLU A 109 2.27 -10.74 19.27
C GLU A 109 1.25 -11.87 18.97
N ALA A 110 0.89 -12.05 17.70
CA ALA A 110 0.00 -13.11 17.24
C ALA A 110 0.68 -14.48 17.04
N GLY A 111 1.96 -14.61 17.42
CA GLY A 111 2.74 -15.85 17.26
C GLY A 111 3.19 -16.13 15.82
N ARG A 112 3.24 -15.09 14.97
CA ARG A 112 3.56 -15.19 13.52
C ARG A 112 4.70 -14.25 13.12
N PRO A 113 5.87 -14.29 13.77
CA PRO A 113 6.96 -13.40 13.42
C PRO A 113 7.40 -13.64 11.97
N VAL A 114 7.68 -12.55 11.28
CA VAL A 114 8.20 -12.56 9.90
C VAL A 114 9.50 -11.77 9.83
N PRO A 115 10.40 -12.07 8.88
CA PRO A 115 11.60 -11.26 8.71
C PRO A 115 11.27 -9.79 8.46
N ASP A 116 12.01 -8.90 9.12
CA ASP A 116 12.01 -7.47 8.81
C ASP A 116 12.90 -7.24 7.59
N ARG A 117 12.30 -6.87 6.46
CA ARG A 117 13.03 -6.53 5.23
C ARG A 117 13.34 -5.04 5.12
N GLY A 118 12.94 -4.26 6.13
CA GLY A 118 13.23 -2.85 6.25
C GLY A 118 12.21 -1.93 5.59
N ILE A 119 12.62 -0.67 5.51
CA ILE A 119 11.84 0.43 4.92
C ILE A 119 12.62 0.93 3.70
N GLY A 120 11.99 0.95 2.54
CA GLY A 120 12.61 1.33 1.27
C GLY A 120 12.08 2.65 0.72
N ASP A 121 12.91 3.31 -0.09
CA ASP A 121 12.47 4.38 -0.97
C ASP A 121 11.87 3.77 -2.25
N ASP A 122 10.81 4.38 -2.76
CA ASP A 122 10.12 3.93 -3.97
C ASP A 122 10.92 4.21 -5.26
N THR A 123 11.97 5.02 -5.17
CA THR A 123 12.86 5.46 -6.28
C THR A 123 13.57 4.30 -6.99
N ALA A 124 13.54 3.10 -6.43
CA ALA A 124 14.06 1.86 -7.02
C ALA A 124 13.05 0.68 -6.99
N THR A 125 11.85 0.88 -6.43
CA THR A 125 10.78 -0.13 -6.33
C THR A 125 9.60 0.15 -7.26
N GLY A 126 9.82 0.97 -8.28
CA GLY A 126 8.96 1.04 -9.46
C GLY A 126 8.73 -0.31 -10.17
N GLY A 127 9.34 -1.42 -9.71
CA GLY A 127 8.73 -2.76 -9.57
C GLY A 127 8.24 -3.54 -10.79
N GLY A 128 8.08 -2.93 -11.96
CA GLY A 128 7.55 -3.59 -13.15
C GLY A 128 6.64 -2.67 -13.94
N GLN A 129 7.17 -1.53 -14.39
CA GLN A 129 6.37 -0.61 -15.18
C GLN A 129 6.08 -1.26 -16.53
N ILE A 130 4.80 -1.50 -16.75
CA ILE A 130 4.25 -2.29 -17.85
C ILE A 130 4.29 -1.50 -19.18
N THR A 131 4.73 -0.23 -19.11
CA THR A 131 5.01 0.64 -20.27
C THR A 131 6.37 1.34 -20.12
N PRO A 132 6.97 1.79 -21.24
CA PRO A 132 8.14 2.67 -21.21
C PRO A 132 7.93 3.99 -20.46
N ALA A 133 6.73 4.58 -20.51
CA ALA A 133 6.42 5.83 -19.82
C ALA A 133 6.46 5.65 -18.30
N GLY A 134 5.93 4.51 -17.85
CA GLY A 134 6.04 4.08 -16.48
C GLY A 134 7.47 3.82 -16.05
N GLU A 135 8.25 3.11 -16.87
CA GLU A 135 9.66 2.81 -16.56
C GLU A 135 10.45 4.10 -16.37
N ALA A 136 10.23 5.08 -17.26
CA ALA A 136 10.80 6.42 -17.15
C ALA A 136 10.33 7.20 -15.92
N TYR A 137 9.13 6.91 -15.39
CA TYR A 137 8.62 7.55 -14.18
C TYR A 137 9.36 7.10 -12.92
N GLY A 138 9.81 5.84 -12.84
CA GLY A 138 10.74 5.38 -11.79
C GLY A 138 10.18 5.31 -10.35
N HIS A 139 8.89 5.60 -10.15
CA HIS A 139 8.25 5.62 -8.83
C HIS A 139 6.95 4.81 -8.81
N LEU A 140 6.45 4.50 -7.61
CA LEU A 140 5.10 3.98 -7.45
C LEU A 140 4.09 5.12 -7.68
N MET A 141 3.12 4.95 -8.58
CA MET A 141 2.15 6.02 -8.91
C MET A 141 1.42 6.60 -7.68
N LEU A 142 1.12 5.77 -6.68
CA LEU A 142 0.42 6.21 -5.47
C LEU A 142 1.26 7.13 -4.56
N LEU A 143 2.59 7.01 -4.61
CA LEU A 143 3.51 7.66 -3.67
C LEU A 143 4.36 8.74 -4.34
N GLY A 144 4.76 8.52 -5.60
CA GLY A 144 5.69 9.35 -6.35
C GLY A 144 5.18 10.75 -6.70
N PRO A 145 6.08 11.62 -7.22
CA PRO A 145 5.80 13.01 -7.56
C PRO A 145 4.94 13.16 -8.82
N ALA A 146 4.61 14.41 -9.18
CA ALA A 146 3.95 14.67 -10.46
C ALA A 146 4.86 14.31 -11.64
N SER A 147 4.28 13.75 -12.71
CA SER A 147 4.93 13.53 -14.00
C SER A 147 3.92 13.82 -15.10
N ARG A 148 4.18 14.87 -15.88
CA ARG A 148 3.21 15.39 -16.87
C ARG A 148 2.86 14.30 -17.89
N GLY A 149 1.57 14.02 -18.05
CA GLY A 149 1.06 13.00 -18.96
C GLY A 149 1.18 11.56 -18.45
N TRP A 150 1.58 11.38 -17.18
CA TRP A 150 1.62 10.06 -16.53
C TRP A 150 1.00 10.07 -15.13
N VAL A 151 1.42 10.99 -14.26
CA VAL A 151 0.81 11.26 -12.94
C VAL A 151 0.61 12.77 -12.85
N ASP A 152 -0.47 13.26 -13.44
CA ASP A 152 -0.76 14.70 -13.46
C ASP A 152 -1.24 15.22 -12.08
N GLU A 153 -1.94 14.36 -11.33
CA GLU A 153 -2.50 14.68 -10.01
C GLU A 153 -1.98 13.70 -8.94
N PRO A 154 -0.74 13.86 -8.44
CA PRO A 154 -0.22 12.98 -7.40
C PRO A 154 -0.99 13.17 -6.08
N SER A 155 -0.81 12.22 -5.14
CA SER A 155 -1.46 12.28 -3.82
C SER A 155 -1.08 13.55 -3.05
N GLY A 156 -2.06 14.20 -2.43
CA GLY A 156 -1.88 15.48 -1.71
C GLY A 156 -1.52 15.34 -0.23
N MET A 157 -1.26 14.12 0.25
CA MET A 157 -1.01 13.81 1.66
C MET A 157 0.15 12.82 1.81
N PRO A 158 0.75 12.73 3.02
CA PRO A 158 1.74 11.71 3.32
C PRO A 158 1.26 10.29 2.99
N GLY A 159 2.11 9.49 2.36
CA GLY A 159 1.77 8.17 1.85
C GLY A 159 2.85 7.13 2.11
N ALA A 160 2.42 5.89 2.34
CA ALA A 160 3.28 4.71 2.38
C ALA A 160 2.54 3.49 1.80
N LEU A 161 3.30 2.53 1.27
CA LEU A 161 2.82 1.24 0.79
C LEU A 161 3.42 0.13 1.67
N VAL A 162 2.58 -0.76 2.19
CA VAL A 162 3.01 -1.92 2.98
C VAL A 162 2.88 -3.20 2.18
N GLU A 163 3.89 -4.06 2.29
CA GLU A 163 3.90 -5.44 1.82
C GLU A 163 4.26 -6.30 3.03
N PRO A 164 3.26 -6.71 3.83
CA PRO A 164 3.51 -7.35 5.10
C PRO A 164 4.03 -8.78 4.96
N LEU A 165 3.84 -9.41 3.79
CA LEU A 165 4.05 -10.83 3.51
C LEU A 165 4.29 -11.07 2.01
N PHE A 166 4.95 -12.18 1.67
CA PHE A 166 5.12 -12.68 0.29
C PHE A 166 4.13 -13.83 -0.01
N LEU A 167 3.20 -13.65 -0.95
CA LEU A 167 2.26 -14.70 -1.33
C LEU A 167 2.93 -15.89 -2.04
N SER A 168 4.11 -15.70 -2.61
CA SER A 168 4.90 -16.79 -3.20
C SER A 168 5.57 -17.69 -2.16
N ASN A 169 5.66 -17.25 -0.89
CA ASN A 169 6.19 -18.06 0.20
C ASN A 169 5.08 -18.81 0.94
N PRO A 170 5.18 -20.14 1.11
CA PRO A 170 4.12 -20.92 1.74
C PRO A 170 3.73 -20.50 3.15
N ARG A 171 4.69 -20.08 4.00
CA ARG A 171 4.41 -19.68 5.40
C ARG A 171 3.73 -18.31 5.48
N ASP A 172 4.19 -17.39 4.65
CA ASP A 172 3.60 -16.07 4.53
C ASP A 172 2.21 -16.15 3.89
N ALA A 173 2.03 -16.99 2.86
CA ALA A 173 0.73 -17.27 2.25
C ALA A 173 -0.27 -17.88 3.26
N GLU A 174 0.17 -18.84 4.09
CA GLU A 174 -0.64 -19.39 5.18
C GLU A 174 -1.06 -18.28 6.15
N THR A 175 -0.13 -17.41 6.55
CA THR A 175 -0.43 -16.28 7.43
C THR A 175 -1.38 -15.27 6.78
N ALA A 176 -1.25 -15.00 5.49
CA ALA A 176 -2.12 -14.10 4.74
C ALA A 176 -3.55 -14.65 4.60
N ALA A 177 -3.70 -15.97 4.47
CA ALA A 177 -4.99 -16.65 4.40
C ALA A 177 -5.67 -16.81 5.77
N ASP A 178 -4.88 -16.86 6.85
CA ASP A 178 -5.39 -17.05 8.21
C ASP A 178 -6.08 -15.79 8.76
N PRO A 179 -7.33 -15.88 9.26
CA PRO A 179 -8.01 -14.77 9.92
C PRO A 179 -7.22 -14.10 11.05
N ALA A 180 -6.44 -14.85 11.83
CA ALA A 180 -5.60 -14.31 12.89
C ALA A 180 -4.41 -13.51 12.34
N GLY A 181 -3.81 -13.96 11.24
CA GLY A 181 -2.76 -13.22 10.54
C GLY A 181 -3.29 -11.92 9.93
N GLN A 182 -4.47 -11.96 9.30
CA GLN A 182 -5.15 -10.76 8.79
C GLN A 182 -5.49 -9.76 9.91
N ALA A 183 -5.98 -10.24 11.05
CA ALA A 183 -6.27 -9.40 12.21
C ALA A 183 -4.99 -8.77 12.81
N ALA A 184 -3.87 -9.49 12.81
CA ALA A 184 -2.59 -8.97 13.26
C ALA A 184 -2.07 -7.84 12.35
N ILE A 185 -2.10 -8.04 11.02
CA ILE A 185 -1.72 -7.00 10.05
C ILE A 185 -2.62 -5.77 10.21
N ALA A 186 -3.95 -5.97 10.32
CA ALA A 186 -4.89 -4.88 10.53
C ALA A 186 -4.64 -4.11 11.83
N THR A 187 -4.28 -4.82 12.90
CA THR A 187 -3.92 -4.21 14.19
C THR A 187 -2.67 -3.34 14.05
N GLY A 188 -1.63 -3.86 13.38
CA GLY A 188 -0.41 -3.10 13.10
C GLY A 188 -0.67 -1.82 12.30
N ILE A 189 -1.47 -1.91 11.25
CA ILE A 189 -1.87 -0.75 10.44
C ILE A 189 -2.64 0.28 11.29
N SER A 190 -3.62 -0.15 12.09
CA SER A 190 -4.42 0.76 12.93
C SER A 190 -3.55 1.52 13.92
N ARG A 191 -2.69 0.80 14.68
CA ARG A 191 -1.77 1.39 15.65
C ARG A 191 -0.81 2.39 14.99
N ALA A 192 -0.28 2.06 13.82
CA ALA A 192 0.62 2.94 13.09
C ALA A 192 -0.06 4.24 12.65
N VAL A 193 -1.26 4.15 12.07
CA VAL A 193 -2.02 5.33 11.61
C VAL A 193 -2.45 6.19 12.80
N GLU A 194 -2.90 5.58 13.90
CA GLU A 194 -3.20 6.28 15.15
C GLU A 194 -1.99 7.06 15.65
N ALA A 195 -0.84 6.39 15.82
CA ALA A 195 0.40 7.03 16.25
C ALA A 195 0.85 8.14 15.29
N ALA A 196 0.64 7.95 13.99
CA ALA A 196 1.01 8.92 12.97
C ALA A 196 0.19 10.21 13.08
N LEU A 197 -1.10 10.12 13.39
CA LEU A 197 -2.06 11.23 13.29
C LEU A 197 -2.50 11.83 14.63
N THR A 198 -2.23 11.17 15.76
CA THR A 198 -2.69 11.62 17.09
C THR A 198 -1.59 12.21 17.95
N THR A 199 -0.42 12.51 17.37
CA THR A 199 0.69 13.08 18.14
C THR A 199 0.26 14.44 18.72
N ARG A 200 -0.03 14.42 20.03
CA ARG A 200 -0.19 15.59 20.91
C ARG A 200 1.16 16.22 21.21
#